data_AF-A0A2P2KUD5-F1
#
_entry.id   AF-A0A2P2KUD5-F1
#
_cell.length_a   1.000
_cell.length_b   1.000
_cell.length_c   1.000
_cell.angle_alpha   90.00
_cell.angle_beta   90.00
_cell.angle_gamma   90.00
#
_symmetry.space_group_name_H-M   'P 1'
#
loop_
_entity.id
_entity.type
_entity.pdbx_description
1 polymer ?
#
loop_
_entity_poly.entity_id
_entity_poly.type
_entity_poly.pdbx_seq_one_letter_code
_entity_poly.pdbx_strand_id
1 'polypeptide(L)'
;MMESLVAPIPMEYNRLALEGTHENSTDNAKRPAPLTGGCRIEGYVRVKKVPGNLIFAARSGAHSFDASQMNMSHVISHLSFGIKISPKKMSDAKRLIPYLGRSHDRLNGRSFINHRAIDANVTVEHYLQIVKTEVVTGSGSREHKLIEEYEYTAHSSLAKSVYIPVAKFHFELSPMQVLITENSKSFSHFITNICAIIGGVFTVAGILDSILHNTIRIMKKVELGKNF
;
A
#
# COMPACT_ATOMS: atom_id res chain seq x y z
N MET A 1 36.53 26.86 9.95
CA MET A 1 35.15 26.51 10.35
C MET A 1 34.25 26.92 9.19
N MET A 2 34.07 26.04 8.20
CA MET A 2 32.91 25.15 7.97
C MET A 2 31.74 25.93 7.32
N GLU A 3 31.85 26.17 6.02
CA GLU A 3 31.27 25.41 4.89
C GLU A 3 29.79 25.72 4.58
N SER A 4 29.64 26.44 3.47
CA SER A 4 28.45 26.68 2.67
C SER A 4 28.05 25.46 1.85
N LEU A 5 26.82 24.95 2.00
CA LEU A 5 26.26 23.96 1.07
C LEU A 5 24.75 24.19 0.86
N VAL A 6 24.41 25.24 0.11
CA VAL A 6 23.20 25.25 -0.73
C VAL A 6 23.67 25.69 -2.10
N ALA A 7 23.78 24.74 -3.03
CA ALA A 7 24.12 25.04 -4.42
C ALA A 7 22.97 25.81 -5.07
N PRO A 8 23.23 26.95 -5.73
CA PRO A 8 22.23 27.63 -6.55
C PRO A 8 21.96 26.81 -7.81
N ILE A 9 20.69 26.61 -8.13
CA ILE A 9 20.24 25.92 -9.34
C ILE A 9 20.59 26.79 -10.56
N PRO A 10 21.28 26.26 -11.59
CA PRO A 10 21.53 27.03 -12.81
C PRO A 10 20.21 27.29 -13.55
N MET A 11 19.95 28.55 -13.85
CA MET A 11 18.91 28.95 -14.80
C MET A 11 19.45 28.72 -16.21
N GLU A 12 19.24 27.53 -16.75
CA GLU A 12 19.50 27.22 -18.15
C GLU A 12 18.31 27.71 -18.99
N TYR A 13 18.40 28.96 -19.45
CA TYR A 13 17.50 29.53 -20.45
C TYR A 13 17.94 29.01 -21.84
N ASN A 14 16.97 28.51 -22.62
CA ASN A 14 17.09 27.98 -23.98
C ASN A 14 17.77 26.61 -24.17
N ARG A 15 16.97 25.54 -24.07
CA ARG A 15 16.74 24.67 -25.24
C ARG A 15 15.27 24.28 -25.32
N LEU A 16 14.52 25.03 -26.13
CA LEU A 16 13.29 24.52 -26.73
C LEU A 16 13.66 23.28 -27.54
N ALA A 17 13.04 22.15 -27.26
CA ALA A 17 13.21 20.89 -27.98
C ALA A 17 12.52 20.94 -29.35
N LEU A 18 12.95 21.85 -30.22
CA LEU A 18 12.46 22.02 -31.60
C LEU A 18 13.59 22.49 -32.54
N GLU A 19 14.76 21.87 -32.45
CA GLU A 19 15.76 21.95 -33.53
C GLU A 19 15.76 20.60 -34.25
N GLY A 20 14.75 20.40 -35.11
CA GLY A 20 14.79 19.32 -36.09
C GLY A 20 15.74 19.73 -37.20
N THR A 21 16.96 19.19 -37.17
CA THR A 21 17.89 19.23 -38.30
C THR A 21 17.20 18.73 -39.55
N HIS A 22 17.25 19.53 -40.60
CA HIS A 22 16.76 19.20 -41.93
C HIS A 22 17.37 17.89 -42.43
N GLU A 23 16.55 16.85 -42.61
CA GLU A 23 16.74 15.87 -43.69
C GLU A 23 15.37 15.45 -44.24
N ASN A 24 15.32 15.43 -45.57
CA ASN A 24 14.14 15.16 -46.39
C ASN A 24 13.55 13.77 -46.13
N SER A 25 12.27 13.70 -45.76
CA SER A 25 11.27 12.83 -46.40
C SER A 25 9.89 13.04 -45.77
N THR A 26 8.90 12.88 -46.64
CA THR A 26 7.46 13.11 -46.51
C THR A 26 6.80 12.61 -45.22
N ASP A 27 5.83 13.40 -44.76
CA ASP A 27 4.80 13.10 -43.75
C ASP A 27 5.13 13.39 -42.26
N ASN A 28 5.64 14.59 -42.00
CA ASN A 28 5.63 15.18 -40.65
C ASN A 28 4.24 15.76 -40.33
N ALA A 29 3.28 14.88 -40.05
CA ALA A 29 2.05 15.26 -39.36
C ALA A 29 2.42 15.76 -37.94
N LYS A 30 2.76 17.05 -37.83
CA LYS A 30 2.87 17.73 -36.53
C LYS A 30 1.55 17.48 -35.80
N ARG A 31 1.61 16.68 -34.72
CA ARG A 31 0.43 16.40 -33.90
C ARG A 31 -0.23 17.74 -33.57
N PRO A 32 -1.53 17.92 -33.89
CA PRO A 32 -2.20 19.17 -33.57
C PRO A 32 -2.07 19.40 -32.07
N ALA A 33 -1.74 20.63 -31.68
CA ALA A 33 -1.73 21.03 -30.28
C ALA A 33 -3.11 20.67 -29.70
N PRO A 34 -3.17 19.93 -28.59
CA PRO A 34 -4.44 19.50 -28.04
C PRO A 34 -5.33 20.73 -27.78
N LEU A 35 -6.60 20.64 -28.20
CA LEU A 35 -7.63 21.68 -28.07
C LEU A 35 -7.91 22.07 -26.60
N THR A 36 -7.34 21.35 -25.65
CA THR A 36 -7.50 21.55 -24.21
C THR A 36 -6.13 21.57 -23.55
N GLY A 37 -5.78 22.68 -22.91
CA GLY A 37 -4.53 22.81 -22.15
C GLY A 37 -4.51 21.85 -20.96
N GLY A 38 -3.41 21.13 -20.78
CA GLY A 38 -3.20 20.20 -19.67
C GLY A 38 -1.72 19.86 -19.53
N CYS A 39 -1.32 19.39 -18.34
CA CYS A 39 0.05 18.98 -18.05
C CYS A 39 0.03 17.58 -17.43
N ARG A 40 0.89 16.69 -17.91
CA ARG A 40 1.13 15.37 -17.30
C ARG A 40 2.41 15.45 -16.47
N ILE A 41 2.28 15.24 -15.17
CA ILE A 41 3.40 15.29 -14.23
C ILE A 41 3.69 13.86 -13.78
N GLU A 42 4.93 13.42 -13.98
CA GLU A 42 5.40 12.11 -13.56
C GLU A 42 6.78 12.23 -12.93
N GLY A 43 6.99 11.48 -11.85
CA GLY A 43 8.28 11.48 -11.17
C GLY A 43 8.17 10.90 -9.77
N TYR A 44 9.27 11.03 -9.03
CA TYR A 44 9.34 10.69 -7.62
C TYR A 44 10.09 11.82 -6.89
N VAL A 45 9.68 12.09 -5.66
CA VAL A 45 10.31 13.08 -4.80
C VAL A 45 10.75 12.41 -3.50
N ARG A 46 11.98 12.65 -3.09
CA ARG A 46 12.48 12.21 -1.79
C ARG A 46 12.18 13.29 -0.76
N VAL A 47 11.34 12.97 0.21
CA VAL A 47 10.94 13.88 1.29
C VAL A 47 11.36 13.30 2.63
N LYS A 48 11.49 14.17 3.64
CA LYS A 48 11.64 13.73 5.03
C LYS A 48 10.34 13.04 5.49
N LYS A 49 10.44 12.06 6.38
CA LYS A 49 9.29 11.34 6.97
C LYS A 49 8.62 12.18 8.07
N VAL A 50 8.07 13.34 7.69
CA VAL A 50 7.32 14.26 8.57
C VAL A 50 6.07 14.74 7.85
N PRO A 51 5.02 15.18 8.58
CA PRO A 51 3.83 15.77 7.94
C PRO A 51 4.20 16.95 7.04
N GLY A 52 3.54 17.05 5.88
CA GLY A 52 3.90 18.03 4.86
C GLY A 52 2.83 18.25 3.80
N ASN A 53 3.12 19.18 2.88
CA ASN A 53 2.24 19.53 1.77
C ASN A 53 2.99 19.42 0.45
N LEU A 54 2.40 18.72 -0.52
CA LEU A 54 2.78 18.77 -1.92
C LEU A 54 1.75 19.63 -2.67
N ILE A 55 2.20 20.73 -3.27
CA ILE A 55 1.32 21.74 -3.87
C ILE A 55 1.66 21.87 -5.35
N PHE A 56 0.65 21.66 -6.20
CA PHE A 56 0.71 21.98 -7.61
C PHE A 56 -0.02 23.30 -7.85
N ALA A 57 0.74 24.29 -8.29
CA ALA A 57 0.28 25.65 -8.50
C ALA A 57 0.95 26.24 -9.74
N ALA A 58 0.27 27.17 -10.42
CA ALA A 58 0.95 27.97 -11.44
C ALA A 58 1.78 29.05 -10.75
N ARG A 59 3.05 29.18 -11.13
CA ARG A 59 3.95 30.20 -10.61
C ARG A 59 4.77 30.82 -11.75
N SER A 60 4.83 32.14 -11.77
CA SER A 60 5.62 32.95 -12.69
C SER A 60 6.15 34.15 -11.93
N GLY A 61 7.41 34.52 -12.19
CA GLY A 61 8.03 35.72 -11.61
C GLY A 61 7.71 37.00 -12.37
N ALA A 62 7.25 36.90 -13.63
CA ALA A 62 7.04 38.03 -14.53
C ALA A 62 5.57 38.24 -14.92
N HIS A 63 4.67 37.30 -14.56
CA HIS A 63 3.27 37.34 -14.94
C HIS A 63 2.37 37.05 -13.72
N SER A 64 1.31 37.85 -13.57
CA SER A 64 0.21 37.57 -12.64
C SER A 64 -0.81 36.63 -13.29
N PHE A 65 -1.36 35.71 -12.51
CA PHE A 65 -2.42 34.82 -12.98
C PHE A 65 -3.79 35.29 -12.49
N ASP A 66 -4.77 35.25 -13.38
CA ASP A 66 -6.17 35.44 -13.02
C ASP A 66 -6.74 34.12 -12.48
N ALA A 67 -7.08 34.10 -11.19
CA ALA A 67 -7.64 32.94 -10.50
C ALA A 67 -8.93 32.42 -11.17
N SER A 68 -9.73 33.30 -11.77
CA SER A 68 -11.02 32.94 -12.37
C SER A 68 -10.88 32.11 -13.65
N GLN A 69 -9.74 32.23 -14.32
CA GLN A 69 -9.42 31.50 -15.55
C GLN A 69 -8.64 30.21 -15.28
N MET A 70 -8.26 29.95 -14.04
CA MET A 70 -7.44 28.81 -13.67
C MET A 70 -8.29 27.58 -13.38
N ASN A 71 -7.89 26.46 -13.98
CA ASN A 71 -8.54 25.17 -13.77
C ASN A 71 -7.58 24.21 -13.07
N MET A 72 -7.91 23.82 -11.83
CA MET A 72 -7.16 22.82 -11.04
C MET A 72 -7.76 21.41 -11.16
N SER A 73 -8.60 21.18 -12.17
CA SER A 73 -9.11 19.85 -12.49
C SER A 73 -7.96 18.93 -12.85
N HIS A 74 -7.92 17.75 -12.26
CA HIS A 74 -6.84 16.80 -12.51
C HIS A 74 -7.30 15.35 -12.35
N VAL A 75 -6.51 14.44 -12.91
CA VAL A 75 -6.71 13.00 -12.80
C VAL A 75 -5.47 12.43 -12.13
N ILE A 76 -5.66 11.67 -11.06
CA ILE A 76 -4.57 11.02 -10.36
C ILE A 76 -4.42 9.63 -10.96
N SER A 77 -3.36 9.43 -11.75
CA SER A 77 -3.06 8.13 -12.35
C SER A 77 -2.36 7.21 -11.36
N HIS A 78 -1.36 7.70 -10.63
CA HIS A 78 -0.62 6.88 -9.68
C HIS A 78 0.03 7.74 -8.60
N LEU A 79 -0.28 7.44 -7.34
CA LEU A 79 0.35 7.99 -6.14
C LEU A 79 0.73 6.85 -5.19
N SER A 80 1.99 6.82 -4.75
CA SER A 80 2.47 5.80 -3.83
C SER A 80 3.52 6.37 -2.89
N PHE A 81 3.56 5.85 -1.67
CA PHE A 81 4.60 6.17 -0.70
C PHE A 81 5.53 4.97 -0.51
N GLY A 82 6.82 5.24 -0.29
CA GLY A 82 7.81 4.19 -0.08
C GLY A 82 8.38 3.58 -1.36
N ILE A 83 9.08 2.46 -1.18
CA ILE A 83 9.82 1.78 -2.25
C ILE A 83 8.88 0.75 -2.88
N LYS A 84 8.72 0.78 -4.20
CA LYS A 84 7.96 -0.27 -4.91
C LYS A 84 8.68 -1.61 -4.72
N ILE A 85 8.00 -2.58 -4.11
CA ILE A 85 8.58 -3.90 -3.85
C ILE A 85 8.84 -4.58 -5.19
N SER A 86 10.08 -5.03 -5.42
CA SER A 86 10.42 -5.81 -6.61
C SER A 86 9.66 -7.14 -6.61
N PRO A 87 9.06 -7.56 -7.73
CA PRO A 87 8.32 -8.82 -7.82
C PRO A 87 9.19 -10.04 -7.46
N LYS A 88 10.53 -9.95 -7.58
CA LYS A 88 11.46 -11.02 -7.18
C LYS A 88 11.55 -11.22 -5.67
N LYS A 89 11.32 -10.19 -4.85
CA LYS A 89 11.24 -10.30 -3.38
C LYS A 89 9.81 -10.64 -2.89
N MET A 90 8.85 -10.64 -3.82
CA MET A 90 7.44 -10.87 -3.52
C MET A 90 7.08 -12.36 -3.52
N SER A 91 7.94 -13.26 -4.02
CA SER A 91 7.71 -14.72 -3.99
C SER A 91 7.67 -15.26 -2.56
N ASP A 92 8.55 -14.79 -1.68
CA ASP A 92 8.59 -15.19 -0.28
C ASP A 92 7.46 -14.50 0.50
N ALA A 93 7.13 -13.26 0.11
CA ALA A 93 5.97 -12.55 0.62
C ALA A 93 4.64 -13.14 0.13
N LYS A 94 4.62 -14.04 -0.87
CA LYS A 94 3.39 -14.57 -1.49
C LYS A 94 2.48 -15.32 -0.52
N ARG A 95 3.06 -15.90 0.54
CA ARG A 95 2.30 -16.49 1.68
C ARG A 95 1.66 -15.43 2.59
N LEU A 96 2.20 -14.21 2.61
CA LEU A 96 1.77 -13.08 3.44
C LEU A 96 0.99 -12.01 2.66
N ILE A 97 0.90 -12.12 1.32
CA ILE A 97 0.07 -11.29 0.42
C ILE A 97 -1.39 -11.11 0.85
N PRO A 98 -2.11 -12.08 1.48
CA PRO A 98 -3.48 -11.77 1.93
C PRO A 98 -3.54 -10.63 2.97
N TYR A 99 -2.41 -10.30 3.61
CA TYR A 99 -2.26 -9.21 4.57
C TYR A 99 -1.49 -7.99 4.02
N LEU A 100 -0.85 -8.11 2.84
CA LEU A 100 0.01 -7.10 2.21
C LEU A 100 -0.45 -6.89 0.76
N GLY A 101 -0.88 -5.67 0.43
CA GLY A 101 -1.24 -5.34 -0.95
C GLY A 101 -2.72 -5.40 -1.30
N ARG A 102 -3.63 -5.33 -0.31
CA ARG A 102 -5.04 -4.94 -0.60
C ARG A 102 -5.20 -3.43 -0.78
N SER A 103 -4.27 -2.62 -0.30
CA SER A 103 -4.29 -1.17 -0.45
C SER A 103 -3.79 -0.75 -1.83
N HIS A 104 -4.69 -0.91 -2.80
CA HIS A 104 -4.61 -0.20 -4.06
C HIS A 104 -4.47 1.29 -3.76
N ASP A 105 -3.62 1.98 -4.52
CA ASP A 105 -3.58 3.44 -4.59
C ASP A 105 -5.02 3.98 -4.58
N ARG A 106 -5.38 4.62 -3.45
CA ARG A 106 -6.76 5.01 -3.17
C ARG A 106 -7.27 6.08 -4.11
N LEU A 107 -6.35 6.79 -4.76
CA LEU A 107 -6.62 7.89 -5.69
C LEU A 107 -6.42 7.48 -7.15
N ASN A 108 -5.94 6.27 -7.43
CA ASN A 108 -5.71 5.76 -8.79
C ASN A 108 -6.97 5.85 -9.66
N GLY A 109 -6.82 6.46 -10.84
CA GLY A 109 -7.87 6.62 -11.83
C GLY A 109 -8.98 7.58 -11.40
N ARG A 110 -8.86 8.24 -10.25
CA ARG A 110 -9.87 9.22 -9.81
C ARG A 110 -9.67 10.54 -10.55
N SER A 111 -10.76 11.09 -11.04
CA SER A 111 -10.81 12.41 -11.64
C SER A 111 -11.48 13.39 -10.70
N PHE A 112 -10.87 14.56 -10.54
CA PHE A 112 -11.39 15.67 -9.77
C PHE A 112 -11.61 16.81 -10.74
N ILE A 113 -12.85 16.97 -11.20
CA ILE A 113 -13.22 17.94 -12.24
C ILE A 113 -14.01 19.07 -11.60
N ASN A 114 -13.46 20.28 -11.70
CA ASN A 114 -14.18 21.50 -11.39
C ASN A 114 -15.02 21.92 -12.61
N HIS A 115 -16.35 21.97 -12.43
CA HIS A 115 -17.25 22.44 -13.45
C HIS A 115 -17.28 23.97 -13.42
N ARG A 116 -16.70 24.59 -14.46
CA ARG A 116 -16.49 26.05 -14.59
C ARG A 116 -17.74 26.92 -14.38
N ALA A 117 -18.94 26.35 -14.45
CA ALA A 117 -20.21 27.08 -14.40
C ALA A 117 -20.65 27.47 -12.98
N ILE A 118 -20.10 26.87 -11.92
CA ILE A 118 -20.62 27.05 -10.55
C ILE A 118 -19.55 27.56 -9.57
N ASP A 119 -18.27 27.17 -9.73
CA ASP A 119 -17.22 27.53 -8.78
C ASP A 119 -15.88 27.94 -9.41
N ALA A 120 -15.77 29.21 -9.83
CA ALA A 120 -14.48 29.84 -10.08
C ALA A 120 -13.66 29.91 -8.77
N ASN A 121 -12.35 29.69 -8.86
CA ASN A 121 -11.39 29.79 -7.74
C ASN A 121 -11.47 28.66 -6.69
N VAL A 122 -11.68 27.41 -7.11
CA VAL A 122 -11.65 26.25 -6.21
C VAL A 122 -10.28 25.61 -6.17
N THR A 123 -9.78 25.43 -4.95
CA THR A 123 -8.63 24.59 -4.65
C THR A 123 -9.12 23.18 -4.36
N VAL A 124 -8.48 22.17 -4.98
CA VAL A 124 -8.75 20.77 -4.66
C VAL A 124 -7.73 20.33 -3.61
N GLU A 125 -8.20 19.97 -2.42
CA GLU A 125 -7.36 19.51 -1.33
C GLU A 125 -7.54 18.00 -1.12
N HIS A 126 -6.44 17.28 -1.04
CA HIS A 126 -6.38 15.86 -0.71
C HIS A 126 -5.67 15.69 0.62
N TYR A 127 -6.37 15.14 1.60
CA TYR A 127 -5.80 14.71 2.87
C TYR A 127 -5.41 13.25 2.78
N LEU A 128 -4.13 12.96 2.99
CA LEU A 128 -3.52 11.64 2.89
C LEU A 128 -2.99 11.23 4.25
N GLN A 129 -3.55 10.17 4.84
CA GLN A 129 -3.02 9.61 6.08
C GLN A 129 -2.27 8.33 5.77
N ILE A 130 -0.95 8.36 5.97
CA ILE A 130 -0.03 7.28 5.60
C ILE A 130 0.19 6.37 6.80
N VAL A 131 -0.06 5.08 6.64
CA VAL A 131 0.17 4.05 7.66
C VAL A 131 1.34 3.17 7.21
N LYS A 132 2.28 2.93 8.12
CA LYS A 132 3.41 2.04 7.89
C LYS A 132 3.01 0.61 8.23
N THR A 133 3.30 -0.31 7.33
CA THR A 133 3.12 -1.75 7.53
C THR A 133 4.49 -2.42 7.44
N GLU A 134 4.84 -3.18 8.48
CA GLU A 134 6.09 -3.93 8.51
C GLU A 134 5.82 -5.42 8.65
N VAL A 135 6.63 -6.19 7.94
CA VAL A 135 6.57 -7.65 7.95
C VAL A 135 7.87 -8.17 8.51
N VAL A 136 7.76 -8.88 9.63
CA VAL A 136 8.88 -9.50 10.30
C VAL A 136 8.65 -11.01 10.27
N THR A 137 9.59 -11.75 9.67
CA THR A 137 9.66 -13.20 9.86
C THR A 137 10.72 -13.46 10.92
N GLY A 138 10.39 -14.33 11.87
CA GLY A 138 11.27 -14.73 12.95
C GLY A 138 11.21 -16.24 13.13
N SER A 139 12.37 -16.89 13.12
CA SER A 139 12.52 -18.25 13.63
C SER A 139 13.62 -18.20 14.69
N GLY A 140 13.21 -18.14 15.97
CA GLY A 140 14.14 -17.99 17.10
C GLY A 140 14.55 -16.54 17.41
N SER A 141 15.73 -16.37 18.02
CA SER A 141 16.24 -15.11 18.59
C SER A 141 16.70 -14.04 17.58
N ARG A 142 16.42 -14.22 16.28
CA ARG A 142 16.77 -13.26 15.22
C ARG A 142 15.53 -12.88 14.42
N GLU A 143 15.01 -11.69 14.71
CA GLU A 143 13.98 -11.04 13.92
C GLU A 143 14.62 -10.44 12.66
N HIS A 144 14.23 -10.93 11.48
CA HIS A 144 14.65 -10.35 10.21
C HIS A 144 13.50 -9.53 9.63
N LYS A 145 13.72 -8.21 9.50
CA LYS A 145 12.77 -7.30 8.85
C LYS A 145 12.80 -7.55 7.35
N LEU A 146 11.73 -8.13 6.81
CA LEU A 146 11.66 -8.54 5.41
C LEU A 146 11.21 -7.39 4.51
N ILE A 147 10.13 -6.70 4.89
CA ILE A 147 9.42 -5.76 4.03
C ILE A 147 8.89 -4.58 4.86
N GLU A 148 9.11 -3.36 4.35
CA GLU A 148 8.41 -2.14 4.77
C GLU A 148 7.50 -1.70 3.63
N GLU A 149 6.20 -1.58 3.89
CA GLU A 149 5.20 -1.07 2.97
C GLU A 149 4.50 0.15 3.58
N TYR A 150 4.03 1.06 2.73
CA TYR A 150 3.29 2.24 3.15
C TYR A 150 1.93 2.24 2.45
N GLU A 151 0.88 2.11 3.24
CA GLU A 151 -0.49 2.26 2.78
C GLU A 151 -0.99 3.66 3.15
N TYR A 152 -2.03 4.16 2.48
CA TYR A 152 -2.65 5.42 2.90
C TYR A 152 -4.16 5.42 2.69
N THR A 153 -4.84 6.24 3.49
CA THR A 153 -6.22 6.64 3.25
C THR A 153 -6.22 8.01 2.56
N ALA A 154 -7.26 8.29 1.77
CA ALA A 154 -7.39 9.55 1.05
C ALA A 154 -8.78 10.13 1.22
N HIS A 155 -8.84 11.38 1.65
CA HIS A 155 -10.06 12.18 1.67
C HIS A 155 -9.85 13.41 0.78
N SER A 156 -10.84 13.76 -0.04
CA SER A 156 -10.74 14.89 -0.97
C SER A 156 -11.83 15.90 -0.67
N SER A 157 -11.46 17.17 -0.58
CA SER A 157 -12.39 18.27 -0.34
C SER A 157 -12.14 19.40 -1.33
N LEU A 158 -13.21 20.09 -1.68
CA LEU A 158 -13.15 21.32 -2.46
C LEU A 158 -13.20 22.50 -1.49
N ALA A 159 -12.21 23.37 -1.57
CA ALA A 159 -12.17 24.60 -0.79
C ALA A 159 -12.20 25.81 -1.73
N LYS A 160 -13.02 26.81 -1.41
CA LYS A 160 -13.04 28.07 -2.14
C LYS A 160 -11.90 28.94 -1.61
N SER A 161 -11.00 29.35 -2.48
CA SER A 161 -9.88 30.21 -2.11
C SER A 161 -10.05 31.60 -2.72
N VAL A 162 -9.71 32.61 -1.92
CA VAL A 162 -9.56 34.01 -2.41
C VAL A 162 -8.24 34.16 -3.17
N TYR A 163 -7.28 33.27 -2.93
CA TYR A 163 -5.97 33.25 -3.57
C TYR A 163 -5.94 32.33 -4.79
N ILE A 164 -4.83 32.37 -5.54
CA ILE A 164 -4.55 31.51 -6.70
C ILE A 164 -4.93 30.05 -6.38
N PRO A 165 -5.83 29.41 -7.16
CA PRO A 165 -6.25 28.05 -6.90
C PRO A 165 -5.07 27.09 -7.11
N VAL A 166 -5.06 26.02 -6.33
CA VAL A 166 -3.99 25.01 -6.29
C VAL A 166 -4.60 23.62 -6.12
N ALA A 167 -3.87 22.60 -6.58
CA ALA A 167 -4.12 21.21 -6.17
C ALA A 167 -3.12 20.87 -5.05
N LYS A 168 -3.64 20.62 -3.84
CA LYS A 168 -2.84 20.45 -2.64
C LYS A 168 -3.02 19.05 -2.08
N PHE A 169 -1.91 18.39 -1.83
CA PHE A 169 -1.83 17.08 -1.22
C PHE A 169 -1.19 17.23 0.15
N HIS A 170 -2.03 17.26 1.17
CA HIS A 170 -1.57 17.22 2.55
C HIS A 170 -1.31 15.77 2.93
N PHE A 171 -0.11 15.45 3.38
CA PHE A 171 0.22 14.10 3.82
C PHE A 171 0.72 14.10 5.25
N GLU A 172 0.20 13.17 6.04
CA GLU A 172 0.55 12.97 7.43
C GLU A 172 0.89 11.49 7.67
N LEU A 173 1.96 11.23 8.43
CA LEU A 173 2.26 9.88 8.87
C LEU A 173 1.45 9.54 10.12
N SER A 174 0.70 8.46 10.05
CA SER A 174 -0.01 7.90 11.19
C SER A 174 0.98 7.51 12.29
N PRO A 175 0.70 7.84 13.56
CA PRO A 175 1.49 7.36 14.68
C PRO A 175 1.33 5.84 14.89
N MET A 176 0.33 5.23 14.25
CA MET A 176 0.11 3.78 14.30
C MET A 176 0.92 3.06 13.22
N GLN A 177 1.45 1.89 13.59
CA GLN A 177 2.14 0.98 12.68
C GLN A 177 1.47 -0.39 12.74
N VAL A 178 1.30 -1.03 11.58
CA VAL A 178 0.87 -2.42 11.47
C VAL A 178 2.11 -3.30 11.45
N LEU A 179 2.23 -4.20 12.43
CA LEU A 179 3.32 -5.17 12.48
C LEU A 179 2.74 -6.57 12.22
N ILE A 180 3.19 -7.19 11.13
CA ILE A 180 2.83 -8.56 10.77
C ILE A 180 3.99 -9.46 11.19
N THR A 181 3.76 -10.25 12.23
CA THR A 181 4.73 -11.23 12.74
C THR A 181 4.28 -12.64 12.41
N GLU A 182 5.19 -13.47 11.90
CA GLU A 182 4.95 -14.90 11.74
C GLU A 182 5.24 -15.66 13.03
N ASN A 183 4.22 -16.23 13.66
CA ASN A 183 4.39 -17.10 14.83
C ASN A 183 4.50 -18.56 14.40
N SER A 184 5.71 -19.12 14.40
CA SER A 184 5.91 -20.55 14.17
C SER A 184 5.55 -21.35 15.42
N LYS A 185 4.70 -22.37 15.31
CA LYS A 185 4.52 -23.35 16.40
C LYS A 185 5.79 -24.16 16.59
N SER A 186 6.14 -24.44 17.85
CA SER A 186 7.32 -25.25 18.17
C SER A 186 7.11 -26.72 17.76
N PHE A 187 8.21 -27.39 17.41
CA PHE A 187 8.20 -28.83 17.12
C PHE A 187 7.69 -29.66 18.31
N SER A 188 7.89 -29.17 19.54
CA SER A 188 7.34 -29.80 20.75
C SER A 188 5.82 -29.93 20.70
N HIS A 189 5.11 -28.92 20.19
CA HIS A 189 3.64 -28.97 20.04
C HIS A 189 3.19 -30.08 19.08
N PHE A 190 4.02 -30.42 18.08
CA PHE A 190 3.73 -31.52 17.16
C PHE A 190 3.88 -32.88 17.85
N ILE A 191 4.98 -33.07 18.58
CA ILE A 191 5.24 -34.31 19.32
C ILE A 191 4.18 -34.54 20.40
N THR A 192 3.79 -33.52 21.15
CA THR A 192 2.73 -33.64 22.16
C THR A 192 1.40 -34.05 21.54
N ASN A 193 1.07 -33.53 20.35
CA ASN A 193 -0.14 -33.94 19.64
C ASN A 193 -0.09 -35.40 19.21
N ILE A 194 1.05 -35.88 18.70
CA ILE A 194 1.23 -37.30 18.34
C ILE A 194 1.03 -38.19 19.57
N CYS A 195 1.70 -37.87 20.68
CA CYS A 195 1.58 -38.64 21.92
C CYS A 195 0.14 -38.66 22.43
N ALA A 196 -0.57 -37.52 22.37
CA ALA A 196 -1.97 -37.44 22.77
C ALA A 196 -2.89 -38.33 21.91
N ILE A 197 -2.66 -38.37 20.59
CA ILE A 197 -3.44 -39.23 19.67
C ILE A 197 -3.15 -40.71 19.96
N ILE A 198 -1.89 -41.11 20.08
CA ILE A 198 -1.52 -42.51 20.35
C ILE A 198 -2.04 -42.97 21.71
N GLY A 199 -1.84 -42.15 22.76
CA GLY A 199 -2.34 -42.43 24.10
C GLY A 199 -3.86 -42.50 24.15
N GLY A 200 -4.55 -41.62 23.44
CA GLY A 200 -6.01 -41.63 23.31
C GLY A 200 -6.52 -42.92 22.65
N VAL A 201 -5.94 -43.34 21.53
CA VAL A 201 -6.33 -44.57 20.83
C VAL A 201 -6.10 -45.80 21.70
N PHE A 202 -4.96 -45.90 22.39
CA PHE A 202 -4.67 -47.03 23.28
C PHE A 202 -5.65 -47.10 24.45
N THR A 203 -6.00 -45.95 25.03
CA THR A 203 -6.96 -45.88 26.14
C THR A 203 -8.37 -46.30 25.70
N VAL A 204 -8.83 -45.82 24.54
CA VAL A 204 -10.15 -46.16 23.99
C VAL A 204 -10.22 -47.65 23.62
N ALA A 205 -9.17 -48.19 23.00
CA ALA A 205 -9.09 -49.61 22.67
C ALA A 205 -9.12 -50.50 23.94
N GLY A 206 -8.37 -50.14 24.99
CA GLY A 206 -8.36 -50.88 26.26
C GLY A 206 -9.70 -50.87 26.99
N ILE A 207 -10.42 -49.74 26.96
CA ILE A 207 -11.78 -49.64 27.53
C ILE A 207 -12.76 -50.51 26.74
N LEU A 208 -12.74 -50.44 25.41
CA LEU A 208 -13.61 -51.26 24.55
C LEU A 208 -13.37 -52.75 24.75
N ASP A 209 -12.11 -53.18 24.80
CA ASP A 209 -11.75 -54.58 25.03
C ASP A 209 -12.21 -55.05 26.42
N SER A 210 -11.98 -54.24 27.47
CA SER A 210 -12.46 -54.55 28.83
C SER A 210 -13.98 -54.69 28.89
N ILE A 211 -14.73 -53.80 28.23
CA ILE A 211 -16.20 -53.87 28.17
C ILE A 211 -16.65 -55.12 27.43
N LEU A 212 -16.06 -55.43 26.26
CA LEU A 212 -16.40 -56.61 25.47
C LEU A 212 -16.10 -57.90 26.24
N HIS A 213 -14.91 -58.02 26.83
CA HIS A 213 -14.53 -59.20 27.60
C HIS A 213 -15.43 -59.43 28.82
N ASN A 214 -15.78 -58.36 29.54
CA ASN A 214 -16.68 -58.47 30.68
C ASN A 214 -18.11 -58.83 30.25
N THR A 215 -18.59 -58.23 29.15
CA THR A 215 -19.92 -58.54 28.59
C THR A 215 -20.01 -60.00 28.14
N ILE A 216 -19.00 -60.52 27.42
CA ILE A 216 -18.96 -61.92 26.99
C ILE A 216 -18.88 -62.87 28.19
N ARG A 217 -18.10 -62.55 29.24
CA ARG A 217 -18.06 -63.36 30.47
C ARG A 217 -19.40 -63.37 31.20
N ILE A 218 -20.08 -62.23 31.29
CA ILE A 218 -21.41 -62.14 31.92
C ILE A 218 -22.42 -62.92 31.10
N MET A 219 -22.44 -62.76 29.76
CA MET A 219 -23.33 -63.54 28.88
C MET A 219 -23.09 -65.05 29.01
N LYS A 220 -21.83 -65.50 29.03
CA LYS A 220 -21.51 -66.91 29.27
C LYS A 220 -21.92 -67.39 30.66
N LYS A 221 -21.81 -66.54 31.70
CA LYS A 221 -22.30 -66.86 33.05
C LYS A 221 -23.83 -66.98 33.09
N VAL A 222 -24.54 -66.16 32.33
CA VAL A 222 -26.01 -66.19 32.21
C VAL A 222 -26.47 -67.43 31.42
N GLU A 223 -25.80 -67.79 30.31
CA GLU A 223 -26.10 -69.02 29.54
C GLU A 223 -25.87 -70.30 30.34
N LEU A 224 -24.86 -70.34 31.22
CA LEU A 224 -24.55 -71.50 32.06
C LEU A 224 -25.46 -71.63 33.29
N GLY A 225 -26.49 -70.77 33.45
CA GLY A 225 -27.54 -70.94 34.45
C GLY A 225 -27.09 -70.90 35.91
N LYS A 226 -25.89 -70.36 36.20
CA LYS A 226 -25.39 -70.26 37.58
C LYS A 226 -25.54 -68.83 38.09
N ASN A 227 -26.76 -68.49 38.48
CA ASN A 227 -27.05 -67.31 39.28
C ASN A 227 -26.63 -67.58 40.73
N PHE A 228 -25.44 -67.11 41.13
CA PHE A 228 -25.10 -66.63 42.47
C PHE A 228 -23.84 -65.77 42.36
#